data_AF-A0A4S2D9L6-F1
#
_entry.id   AF-A0A4S2D9L6-F1
#
_cell.length_a   1.000
_cell.length_b   1.000
_cell.length_c   1.000
_cell.angle_alpha   90.00
_cell.angle_beta   90.00
_cell.angle_gamma   90.00
#
_symmetry.space_group_name_H-M   'P 1'
#
loop_
_entity.id
_entity.type
_entity.pdbx_description
1 polymer ?
#
loop_
_entity_poly.entity_id
_entity_poly.type
_entity_poly.pdbx_seq_one_letter_code
_entity_poly.pdbx_strand_id
1 'polypeptide(L)'
;MAQARAEASARKHRDVAATLHAAAAHGQALTVSTLAAAAGVSRQFLYSRPDLMDGLRRHQERNPAAGDRPLHAARAADLVNAQNTIKRLKGEARELNRKLDAGLAAQLELRDEKRLRELYEHRGHEIERLLAQNADLLRTVSQLREQVRSLEDDLAVERTAIRELTGQPANVTSIRFSDR
;
A
#
# COMPACT_ATOMS: atom_id res chain seq x y z
N MET A 1 32.54 27.30 -43.67
CA MET A 1 31.30 26.70 -43.11
C MET A 1 30.57 27.63 -42.13
N ALA A 2 31.24 28.21 -41.12
CA ALA A 2 30.60 29.09 -40.13
C ALA A 2 30.05 30.42 -40.71
N GLN A 3 30.79 31.04 -41.64
CA GLN A 3 30.37 32.29 -42.30
C GLN A 3 29.11 32.12 -43.15
N ALA A 4 29.03 31.04 -43.95
CA ALA A 4 27.85 30.73 -44.77
C ALA A 4 26.58 30.50 -43.92
N ARG A 5 26.71 29.91 -42.72
CA ARG A 5 25.59 29.73 -41.77
C ARG A 5 25.15 31.05 -41.14
N ALA A 6 26.10 31.93 -40.81
CA ALA A 6 25.80 33.25 -40.26
C ALA A 6 25.05 34.13 -41.28
N GLU A 7 25.48 34.12 -42.54
CA GLU A 7 24.81 34.83 -43.63
C GLU A 7 23.40 34.30 -43.90
N ALA A 8 23.21 32.99 -43.89
CA ALA A 8 21.89 32.38 -44.06
C ALA A 8 20.94 32.74 -42.92
N SER A 9 21.43 32.80 -41.67
CA SER A 9 20.61 33.26 -40.54
C SER A 9 20.28 34.75 -40.63
N ALA A 10 21.19 35.58 -41.12
CA ALA A 10 20.96 37.02 -41.29
C ALA A 10 19.96 37.32 -42.42
N ARG A 11 19.95 36.52 -43.48
CA ARG A 11 18.91 36.58 -44.53
C ARG A 11 17.53 36.26 -43.96
N LYS A 12 17.39 35.11 -43.29
CA LYS A 12 16.13 34.71 -42.66
C LYS A 12 15.60 35.74 -41.66
N HIS A 13 16.49 36.37 -40.89
CA HIS A 13 16.11 37.42 -39.95
C HIS A 13 15.55 38.66 -40.68
N ARG A 14 16.23 39.12 -41.74
CA ARG A 14 15.75 40.23 -42.58
C ARG A 14 14.42 39.92 -43.25
N ASP A 15 14.24 38.69 -43.74
CA ASP A 15 13.00 38.27 -44.40
C ASP A 15 11.82 38.32 -43.40
N VAL A 16 12.00 37.80 -42.18
CA VAL A 16 10.97 37.88 -41.14
C VAL A 16 10.66 39.33 -40.75
N ALA A 17 11.68 40.17 -40.60
CA ALA A 17 11.50 41.59 -40.28
C ALA A 17 10.75 42.33 -41.39
N ALA A 18 11.05 42.03 -42.66
CA ALA A 18 10.36 42.61 -43.81
C ALA A 18 8.90 42.15 -43.89
N THR A 19 8.62 40.86 -43.66
CA THR A 19 7.25 40.33 -43.60
C THR A 19 6.44 40.98 -42.48
N LEU A 20 7.05 41.18 -41.30
CA LEU A 20 6.40 41.87 -40.19
C LEU A 20 6.08 43.32 -40.53
N HIS A 21 7.01 44.04 -41.17
CA HIS A 21 6.78 45.42 -41.60
C HIS A 21 5.68 45.52 -42.67
N ALA A 22 5.66 44.61 -43.65
CA ALA A 22 4.63 44.56 -44.67
C ALA A 22 3.24 44.30 -44.05
N ALA A 23 3.14 43.33 -43.14
CA ALA A 23 1.90 43.06 -42.42
C ALA A 23 1.44 44.24 -41.56
N ALA A 24 2.37 44.97 -40.94
CA ALA A 24 2.07 46.21 -40.21
C ALA A 24 1.54 47.30 -41.13
N ALA A 25 2.12 47.49 -42.31
CA ALA A 25 1.66 48.47 -43.30
C ALA A 25 0.24 48.17 -43.82
N HIS A 26 -0.13 46.90 -43.90
CA HIS A 26 -1.45 46.46 -44.37
C HIS A 26 -2.46 46.17 -43.24
N GLY A 27 -2.09 46.42 -41.96
CA GLY A 27 -2.96 46.16 -40.81
C GLY A 27 -3.37 44.69 -40.64
N GLN A 28 -2.59 43.75 -41.17
CA GLN A 28 -2.93 42.33 -41.16
C GLN A 28 -2.62 41.69 -39.82
N ALA A 29 -3.58 40.98 -39.23
CA ALA A 29 -3.34 40.19 -38.03
C ALA A 29 -2.43 38.99 -38.32
N LEU A 30 -1.33 38.88 -37.58
CA LEU A 30 -0.36 37.79 -37.72
C LEU A 30 -0.34 36.90 -36.49
N THR A 31 -0.19 35.59 -36.71
CA THR A 31 0.16 34.59 -35.71
C THR A 31 1.58 34.10 -35.95
N VAL A 32 2.19 33.42 -34.97
CA VAL A 32 3.51 32.80 -35.13
C VAL A 32 3.53 31.87 -36.35
N SER A 33 2.43 31.12 -36.56
CA SER A 33 2.28 30.20 -37.69
C SER A 33 2.21 30.92 -39.03
N THR A 34 1.44 31.99 -39.13
CA THR A 34 1.27 32.73 -40.39
C THR A 34 2.50 33.57 -40.73
N LEU A 35 3.19 34.13 -39.73
CA LEU A 35 4.46 34.82 -39.93
C LEU A 35 5.55 33.85 -40.39
N ALA A 36 5.68 32.68 -39.76
CA ALA A 36 6.66 31.66 -40.15
C ALA A 36 6.44 31.21 -41.60
N ALA A 37 5.17 30.95 -41.97
CA ALA A 37 4.82 30.56 -43.33
C ALA A 37 5.11 31.67 -44.35
N ALA A 38 4.71 32.91 -44.06
CA ALA A 38 4.90 34.04 -44.96
C ALA A 38 6.38 34.44 -45.16
N ALA A 39 7.20 34.27 -44.12
CA ALA A 39 8.64 34.54 -44.17
C ALA A 39 9.48 33.32 -44.61
N GLY A 40 8.86 32.17 -44.88
CA GLY A 40 9.58 30.96 -45.30
C GLY A 40 10.52 30.37 -44.23
N VAL A 41 10.21 30.55 -42.94
CA VAL A 41 11.02 30.06 -41.81
C VAL A 41 10.25 29.06 -40.94
N SER A 42 10.97 28.29 -40.12
CA SER A 42 10.33 27.39 -39.15
C SER A 42 9.85 28.17 -37.91
N ARG A 43 8.82 27.67 -37.22
CA ARG A 43 8.38 28.24 -35.94
C ARG A 43 9.49 28.22 -34.89
N GLN A 44 10.30 27.16 -34.88
CA GLN A 44 11.43 27.02 -33.98
C GLN A 44 12.49 28.10 -34.22
N PHE A 45 12.70 28.54 -35.47
CA PHE A 45 13.59 29.67 -35.76
C PHE A 45 13.06 30.97 -35.13
N LEU A 46 11.76 31.23 -35.23
CA LEU A 46 11.15 32.40 -34.56
C LEU A 46 11.30 32.32 -33.05
N TYR A 47 11.00 31.17 -32.42
CA TYR A 47 11.16 30.99 -30.98
C TYR A 47 12.61 31.12 -30.50
N SER A 48 13.59 30.82 -31.36
CA SER A 48 15.02 31.00 -31.03
C SER A 48 15.49 32.47 -31.05
N ARG A 49 14.64 33.40 -31.50
CA ARG A 49 14.95 34.82 -31.69
C ARG A 49 13.96 35.70 -30.90
N PRO A 50 14.30 36.06 -29.65
CA PRO A 50 13.43 36.83 -28.78
C PRO A 50 13.01 38.17 -29.38
N ASP A 51 13.91 38.83 -30.09
CA ASP A 51 13.69 40.13 -30.75
C ASP A 51 12.58 40.08 -31.82
N LEU A 52 12.53 39.00 -32.62
CA LEU A 52 11.47 38.79 -33.62
C LEU A 52 10.13 38.47 -32.95
N MET A 53 10.15 37.70 -31.85
CA MET A 53 8.96 37.39 -31.06
C MET A 53 8.38 38.63 -30.36
N ASP A 54 9.24 39.51 -29.86
CA ASP A 54 8.84 40.79 -29.27
C ASP A 54 8.30 41.76 -30.34
N GLY A 55 8.86 41.73 -31.55
CA GLY A 55 8.32 42.44 -32.70
C GLY A 55 6.91 41.95 -33.07
N LEU A 56 6.73 40.64 -33.15
CA LEU A 56 5.42 40.02 -33.42
C LEU A 56 4.41 40.35 -32.31
N ARG A 57 4.81 40.30 -31.04
CA ARG A 57 3.92 40.64 -29.91
C ARG A 57 3.43 42.07 -29.98
N ARG A 58 4.33 43.03 -30.21
CA ARG A 58 3.98 44.46 -30.40
C ARG A 58 3.05 44.66 -31.59
N HIS A 59 3.22 43.89 -32.67
CA HIS A 59 2.31 43.93 -33.82
C HIS A 59 0.93 43.38 -33.48
N GLN A 60 0.84 42.26 -32.74
CA GLN A 60 -0.41 41.64 -32.30
C GLN A 60 -1.20 42.52 -31.31
N GLU A 61 -0.50 43.26 -30.44
CA GLU A 61 -1.11 44.24 -29.54
C GLU A 61 -1.77 45.39 -30.31
N ARG A 62 -1.12 45.86 -31.39
CA ARG A 62 -1.63 46.94 -32.25
C ARG A 62 -2.71 46.49 -33.23
N ASN A 63 -2.61 45.25 -33.70
CA ASN A 63 -3.51 44.64 -34.69
C ASN A 63 -4.11 43.34 -34.13
N PRO A 64 -4.97 43.41 -33.12
CA PRO A 64 -5.58 42.24 -32.52
C PRO A 64 -6.45 41.52 -33.56
N ALA A 65 -6.25 40.22 -33.72
CA ALA A 65 -7.09 39.41 -34.60
C ALA A 65 -8.56 39.51 -34.14
N ALA A 66 -9.43 40.03 -35.00
CA ALA A 66 -10.84 40.32 -34.68
C ALA A 66 -11.65 39.09 -34.22
N GLY A 67 -11.19 37.87 -34.52
CA GLY A 67 -11.88 36.62 -34.19
C GLY A 67 -11.53 35.96 -32.86
N ASP A 68 -10.53 36.45 -32.11
CA ASP A 68 -9.93 35.64 -31.02
C ASP A 68 -10.49 35.96 -29.61
N ARG A 69 -11.03 37.16 -29.39
CA ARG A 69 -11.51 37.59 -28.05
C ARG A 69 -12.67 36.76 -27.49
N PRO A 70 -13.74 36.46 -28.26
CA PRO A 70 -14.86 35.66 -27.74
C PRO A 70 -14.44 34.22 -27.41
N LEU A 71 -13.52 33.67 -28.21
CA LEU A 71 -13.02 32.30 -28.06
C LEU A 71 -12.09 32.17 -26.84
N HIS A 72 -11.28 33.19 -26.54
CA HIS A 72 -10.44 33.23 -25.33
C HIS A 72 -11.27 33.31 -24.04
N ALA A 73 -12.34 34.10 -24.03
CA ALA A 73 -13.23 34.20 -22.87
C ALA A 73 -13.99 32.89 -22.59
N ALA A 74 -14.50 32.23 -23.63
CA ALA A 74 -15.14 30.92 -23.51
C ALA A 74 -14.16 29.85 -22.99
N ARG A 75 -12.95 29.79 -23.55
CA ARG A 75 -11.90 28.86 -23.06
C ARG A 75 -11.50 29.11 -21.61
N ALA A 76 -11.47 30.36 -21.17
CA ALA A 76 -11.17 30.69 -19.77
C ALA A 76 -12.29 30.22 -18.84
N ALA A 77 -13.56 30.38 -19.23
CA ALA A 77 -14.70 29.88 -18.48
C ALA A 77 -14.70 28.35 -18.39
N ASP A 78 -14.42 27.67 -19.51
CA ASP A 78 -14.32 26.20 -19.56
C ASP A 78 -13.19 25.68 -18.66
N LEU A 79 -12.03 26.37 -18.64
CA LEU A 79 -10.92 26.01 -17.76
C LEU A 79 -11.32 26.12 -16.28
N VAL A 80 -12.01 27.18 -15.89
CA VAL A 80 -12.50 27.36 -14.51
C VAL A 80 -13.50 26.27 -14.14
N ASN A 81 -14.45 25.96 -15.03
CA ASN A 81 -15.43 24.89 -14.83
C ASN A 81 -14.76 23.51 -14.69
N ALA A 82 -13.76 23.22 -15.53
CA ALA A 82 -12.97 22.00 -15.44
C ALA A 82 -12.20 21.92 -14.11
N GLN A 83 -11.56 23.01 -13.68
CA GLN A 83 -10.84 23.07 -12.40
C GLN A 83 -11.78 22.84 -11.21
N ASN A 84 -12.97 23.45 -11.23
CA ASN A 84 -13.99 23.25 -10.20
C ASN A 84 -14.47 21.80 -10.16
N THR A 85 -14.70 21.20 -11.33
CA THR A 85 -15.12 19.79 -11.45
C THR A 85 -14.03 18.85 -10.93
N ILE A 86 -12.77 19.07 -11.29
CA ILE A 86 -11.63 18.31 -10.79
C ILE A 86 -11.54 18.44 -9.26
N LYS A 87 -11.74 19.64 -8.71
CA LYS A 87 -11.71 19.86 -7.26
C LYS A 87 -12.82 19.06 -6.56
N ARG A 88 -14.05 19.09 -7.10
CA ARG A 88 -15.18 18.30 -6.57
C ARG A 88 -14.90 16.81 -6.62
N LEU A 89 -14.50 16.28 -7.78
CA LEU A 89 -14.20 14.86 -7.97
C LEU A 89 -13.05 14.38 -7.07
N LYS A 90 -12.01 15.20 -6.87
CA LYS A 90 -10.95 14.91 -5.90
C LYS A 90 -11.46 14.86 -4.46
N GLY A 91 -12.43 15.70 -4.11
CA GLY A 91 -13.12 15.66 -2.82
C GLY A 91 -13.88 14.35 -2.63
N GLU A 92 -14.72 14.00 -3.60
CA GLU A 92 -15.53 12.77 -3.60
C GLU A 92 -14.64 11.51 -3.55
N ALA A 93 -13.57 11.48 -4.34
CA ALA A 93 -12.62 10.36 -4.33
C ALA A 93 -11.93 10.20 -2.96
N ARG A 94 -11.57 11.31 -2.30
CA ARG A 94 -10.99 11.26 -0.95
C ARG A 94 -12.00 10.76 0.08
N GLU A 95 -13.25 11.21 -0.02
CA GLU A 95 -14.31 10.75 0.88
C GLU A 95 -14.60 9.26 0.69
N LEU A 96 -14.68 8.80 -0.56
CA LEU A 96 -14.92 7.41 -0.88
C LEU A 96 -13.76 6.52 -0.39
N ASN A 97 -12.51 6.95 -0.60
CA ASN A 97 -11.34 6.23 -0.06
C ASN A 97 -11.39 6.13 1.46
N ARG A 98 -11.73 7.21 2.17
CA ARG A 98 -11.88 7.17 3.64
C ARG A 98 -12.96 6.19 4.08
N LYS A 99 -14.10 6.15 3.38
CA LYS A 99 -15.18 5.19 3.67
C LYS A 99 -14.74 3.74 3.41
N LEU A 100 -13.98 3.51 2.34
CA LEU A 100 -13.41 2.21 2.03
C LEU A 100 -12.41 1.76 3.10
N ASP A 101 -11.47 2.63 3.47
CA ASP A 101 -10.47 2.34 4.50
C ASP A 101 -11.13 2.02 5.84
N ALA A 102 -12.14 2.81 6.25
CA ALA A 102 -12.90 2.55 7.48
C ALA A 102 -13.68 1.23 7.41
N GLY A 103 -14.31 0.91 6.27
CA GLY A 103 -15.01 -0.35 6.07
C GLY A 103 -14.08 -1.56 6.12
N LEU A 104 -12.90 -1.46 5.52
CA LEU A 104 -11.87 -2.50 5.57
C LEU A 104 -11.32 -2.70 6.98
N ALA A 105 -11.06 -1.62 7.71
CA ALA A 105 -10.61 -1.69 9.11
C ALA A 105 -11.63 -2.43 9.99
N ALA A 106 -12.92 -2.07 9.88
CA ALA A 106 -13.98 -2.73 10.64
C ALA A 106 -14.11 -4.23 10.29
N GLN A 107 -13.93 -4.61 9.01
CA GLN A 107 -13.94 -6.02 8.61
C GLN A 107 -12.75 -6.80 9.17
N LEU A 108 -11.57 -6.18 9.22
CA LEU A 108 -10.38 -6.79 9.80
C LEU A 108 -10.57 -7.01 11.30
N GLU A 109 -11.07 -6.00 12.02
CA GLU A 109 -11.38 -6.12 13.45
C GLU A 109 -12.38 -7.24 13.74
N LEU A 110 -13.48 -7.31 12.99
CA LEU A 110 -14.48 -8.37 13.15
C LEU A 110 -13.89 -9.76 12.88
N ARG A 111 -13.04 -9.88 11.86
CA ARG A 111 -12.37 -11.14 11.53
C ARG A 111 -11.40 -11.56 12.62
N ASP A 112 -10.65 -10.61 13.16
CA ASP A 112 -9.69 -10.86 14.23
C ASP A 112 -10.40 -11.23 15.53
N GLU A 113 -11.52 -10.57 15.87
CA GLU A 113 -12.37 -10.94 17.00
C GLU A 113 -12.93 -12.37 16.85
N LYS A 114 -13.46 -12.70 15.67
CA LYS A 114 -13.97 -14.05 15.38
C LYS A 114 -12.86 -15.10 15.54
N ARG A 115 -11.68 -14.84 14.96
CA ARG A 115 -10.52 -15.74 15.07
C ARG A 115 -10.08 -15.91 16.52
N LEU A 116 -10.10 -14.83 17.30
CA LEU A 116 -9.77 -14.88 18.72
C LEU A 116 -10.79 -15.72 19.51
N ARG A 117 -12.08 -15.58 19.20
CA ARG A 117 -13.14 -16.40 19.79
C ARG A 117 -12.97 -17.88 19.48
N GLU A 118 -12.74 -18.23 18.21
CA GLU A 118 -12.49 -19.62 17.78
C GLU A 118 -11.25 -20.20 18.50
N LEU A 119 -10.19 -19.40 18.67
CA LEU A 119 -8.99 -19.82 19.41
C LEU A 119 -9.31 -20.09 20.90
N TYR A 120 -10.11 -19.23 21.53
CA TYR A 120 -10.52 -19.43 22.92
C TYR A 120 -11.42 -20.65 23.08
N GLU A 121 -12.36 -20.89 22.16
CA GLU A 121 -13.20 -22.08 22.14
C GLU A 121 -12.35 -23.35 22.00
N HIS A 122 -11.44 -23.38 21.02
CA HIS A 122 -10.52 -24.50 20.85
C HIS A 122 -9.66 -24.75 22.11
N ARG A 123 -9.12 -23.68 22.72
CA ARG A 123 -8.36 -23.80 23.97
C ARG A 123 -9.22 -24.29 25.13
N GLY A 124 -10.47 -23.85 25.21
CA GLY A 124 -11.44 -24.34 26.19
C GLY A 124 -11.64 -25.86 26.08
N HIS A 125 -11.89 -26.36 24.87
CA HIS A 125 -12.02 -27.79 24.62
C HIS A 125 -10.76 -28.58 24.94
N GLU A 126 -9.57 -28.04 24.65
CA GLU A 126 -8.32 -28.71 25.00
C GLU A 126 -8.10 -28.76 26.52
N ILE A 127 -8.45 -27.69 27.25
CA ILE A 127 -8.40 -27.68 28.72
C ILE A 127 -9.37 -28.72 29.29
N GLU A 128 -10.61 -28.79 28.80
CA GLU A 128 -11.59 -29.79 29.21
C GLU A 128 -11.09 -31.21 28.98
N ARG A 129 -10.50 -31.47 27.80
CA ARG A 129 -9.88 -32.75 27.46
C ARG A 129 -8.74 -33.10 28.41
N LEU A 130 -7.82 -32.17 28.68
CA LEU A 130 -6.70 -32.39 29.60
C LEU A 130 -7.17 -32.63 31.04
N LEU A 131 -8.23 -31.95 31.48
CA LEU A 131 -8.84 -32.18 32.79
C LEU A 131 -9.44 -33.58 32.88
N ALA A 132 -10.16 -34.03 31.84
CA ALA A 132 -10.70 -35.38 31.78
C ALA A 132 -9.59 -36.44 31.81
N GLN A 133 -8.52 -36.25 31.03
CA GLN A 133 -7.36 -37.13 31.03
C GLN A 133 -6.66 -37.19 32.40
N ASN A 134 -6.50 -36.05 33.08
CA ASN A 134 -5.93 -36.02 34.43
C ASN A 134 -6.83 -36.77 35.43
N ALA A 135 -8.15 -36.61 35.33
CA ALA A 135 -9.07 -37.34 36.18
C ALA A 135 -8.97 -38.87 35.96
N ASP A 136 -8.85 -39.31 34.70
CA ASP A 136 -8.62 -40.71 34.36
C ASP A 136 -7.31 -41.24 34.94
N LEU A 137 -6.21 -40.52 34.74
CA LEU A 137 -4.90 -40.89 35.28
C LEU A 137 -4.92 -40.98 36.81
N LEU A 138 -5.57 -40.04 37.49
CA LEU A 138 -5.73 -40.09 38.95
C LEU A 138 -6.51 -41.32 39.41
N ARG A 139 -7.57 -41.71 38.68
CA ARG A 139 -8.30 -42.95 38.94
C ARG A 139 -7.40 -44.17 38.77
N THR A 140 -6.64 -44.24 37.68
CA THR A 140 -5.71 -45.35 37.42
C THR A 140 -4.63 -45.45 38.51
N VAL A 141 -4.01 -44.33 38.90
CA VAL A 141 -3.03 -44.29 39.99
C VAL A 141 -3.63 -44.80 41.29
N SER A 142 -4.87 -44.42 41.59
CA SER A 142 -5.55 -44.87 42.81
C SER A 142 -5.83 -46.37 42.78
N GLN A 143 -6.28 -46.90 41.64
CA GLN A 143 -6.50 -48.34 41.44
C GLN A 143 -5.21 -49.15 41.56
N LEU A 144 -4.13 -48.70 40.92
CA LEU A 144 -2.82 -49.37 41.00
C LEU A 144 -2.28 -49.39 42.43
N ARG A 145 -2.44 -48.29 43.18
CA ARG A 145 -2.05 -48.25 44.60
C ARG A 145 -2.83 -49.24 45.44
N GLU A 146 -4.11 -49.44 45.16
CA GLU A 146 -4.93 -50.45 45.84
C GLU A 146 -4.48 -51.87 45.51
N GLN A 147 -4.17 -52.14 44.24
CA GLN A 147 -3.64 -53.44 43.82
C GLN A 147 -2.28 -53.74 44.47
N VAL A 148 -1.39 -52.75 44.56
CA VAL A 148 -0.11 -52.90 45.25
C VAL A 148 -0.33 -53.25 46.72
N ARG A 149 -1.23 -52.55 47.43
CA ARG A 149 -1.57 -52.87 48.82
C ARG A 149 -2.08 -54.30 48.99
N SER A 150 -3.02 -54.73 48.14
CA SER A 150 -3.55 -56.11 48.19
C SER A 150 -2.45 -57.15 47.98
N LEU A 151 -1.56 -56.94 47.00
CA LEU A 151 -0.47 -57.88 46.73
C LEU A 151 0.58 -57.89 47.85
N GLU A 152 0.82 -56.76 48.51
CA GLU A 152 1.68 -56.66 49.69
C GLU A 152 1.09 -57.44 50.87
N ASP A 153 -0.22 -57.34 51.10
CA ASP A 153 -0.94 -58.09 52.13
C ASP A 153 -0.91 -59.60 51.84
N ASP A 154 -1.22 -60.01 50.60
CA ASP A 154 -1.14 -61.41 50.17
C ASP A 154 0.28 -61.97 50.36
N LEU A 155 1.30 -61.21 49.95
CA LEU A 155 2.70 -61.60 50.13
C LEU A 155 3.08 -61.71 51.61
N ALA A 156 2.54 -60.85 52.48
CA ALA A 156 2.77 -60.93 53.91
C ALA A 156 2.16 -62.21 54.50
N VAL A 157 0.92 -62.55 54.11
CA VAL A 157 0.23 -63.78 54.52
C VAL A 157 1.03 -65.02 54.08
N GLU A 158 1.42 -65.09 52.80
CA GLU A 158 2.23 -66.19 52.29
C GLU A 158 3.57 -66.32 53.02
N ARG A 159 4.25 -65.20 53.28
CA ARG A 159 5.49 -65.21 54.07
C ARG A 159 5.28 -65.71 55.49
N THR A 160 4.16 -65.38 56.13
CA THR A 160 3.83 -65.91 57.47
C THR A 160 3.54 -67.40 57.43
N ALA A 161 2.75 -67.89 56.47
CA ALA A 161 2.45 -69.30 56.30
C ALA A 161 3.71 -70.13 56.04
N ILE A 162 4.62 -69.64 55.19
CA ILE A 162 5.92 -70.30 54.93
C ILE A 162 6.75 -70.38 56.22
N ARG A 163 6.77 -69.34 57.07
CA ARG A 163 7.50 -69.38 58.35
C ARG A 163 6.92 -70.43 59.30
N GLU A 164 5.60 -70.54 59.37
CA GLU A 164 4.92 -71.54 60.19
C GLU A 164 5.21 -72.97 59.71
N LEU A 165 5.24 -73.18 58.39
CA LEU A 165 5.54 -74.49 57.79
C LEU A 165 7.01 -74.90 57.92
N THR A 166 7.94 -73.93 57.87
CA THR A 166 9.40 -74.21 57.86
C THR A 166 10.06 -74.14 59.24
N GLY A 167 9.37 -73.62 60.26
CA GLY A 167 9.87 -73.57 61.65
C GLY A 167 11.12 -72.70 61.87
N GLN A 168 11.55 -71.90 60.89
CA GLN A 168 12.78 -71.11 60.95
C GLN A 168 12.50 -69.61 61.20
N PRO A 169 13.06 -69.00 62.27
CA PRO A 169 12.97 -67.56 62.47
C PRO A 169 13.88 -66.81 61.48
N ALA A 170 13.35 -65.75 60.86
CA ALA A 170 14.07 -64.94 59.88
C ALA A 170 15.28 -64.24 60.53
N ASN A 171 16.48 -64.58 60.07
CA ASN A 171 17.69 -63.80 60.33
C ASN A 171 17.59 -62.50 59.51
N VAL A 172 17.08 -61.43 60.14
CA VAL A 172 16.90 -60.12 59.50
C VAL A 172 18.26 -59.49 59.26
N THR A 173 18.82 -59.69 58.06
CA THR A 173 19.89 -58.79 57.56
C THR A 173 19.21 -57.56 57.00
N SER A 174 19.22 -56.49 57.79
CA SER A 174 18.75 -55.16 57.38
C SER A 174 19.69 -54.58 56.32
N ILE A 175 19.33 -54.70 55.04
CA ILE A 175 19.98 -53.90 53.99
C ILE A 175 19.20 -52.59 53.91
N ARG A 176 19.71 -51.57 54.62
CA ARG A 176 19.30 -50.18 54.44
C ARG A 176 19.73 -49.74 53.04
N PHE A 177 18.77 -49.46 52.17
CA PHE A 177 19.04 -48.65 50.99
C PHE A 177 19.11 -47.18 51.44
N SER A 178 20.30 -46.62 51.34
CA SER A 178 20.59 -45.20 51.49
C SER A 178 20.06 -44.46 50.25
N ASP A 179 19.17 -43.50 50.46
CA ASP A 179 18.76 -42.54 49.44
C ASP A 179 19.96 -41.72 48.93
N ARG A 180 20.00 -41.53 47.61
CA ARG A 180 20.65 -40.43 46.89
C ARG A 180 19.77 -40.01 45.73
#